data_AF-A0A4U7N5Y7-F1
#
_entry.id   AF-A0A4U7N5Y7-F1
#
_cell.length_a   1.000
_cell.length_b   1.000
_cell.length_c   1.000
_cell.angle_alpha   90.00
_cell.angle_beta   90.00
_cell.angle_gamma   90.00
#
_symmetry.space_group_name_H-M   'P 1'
#
loop_
_entity.id
_entity.type
_entity.pdbx_description
1 polymer ?
#
loop_
_entity_poly.entity_id
_entity_poly.type
_entity_poly.pdbx_seq_one_letter_code
_entity_poly.pdbx_strand_id
1 'polypeptide(L)'
;MTHKLFICETCLGTDGQKSGADIADAVARLLDDRGGCHDVDVIKTPCLNICDEPVSLALRAKGKMAYLFSGIEREDVHDIAALVDLYVQAKGGVIEDARPAGRLRFCLKGRIPAE
;
A
#
# COMPACT_ATOMS: atom_id res chain seq x y z
N MET A 1 -12.06 -10.56 7.83
CA MET A 1 -10.80 -11.20 7.40
C MET A 1 -9.83 -10.04 7.19
N THR A 2 -8.93 -9.81 8.14
CA THR A 2 -8.20 -8.54 8.19
C THR A 2 -7.13 -8.46 7.11
N HIS A 3 -7.28 -7.48 6.23
CA HIS A 3 -6.31 -7.10 5.21
C HIS A 3 -5.20 -6.30 5.88
N LYS A 4 -4.00 -6.33 5.30
CA LYS A 4 -2.84 -5.62 5.86
C LYS A 4 -2.18 -4.82 4.77
N LEU A 5 -2.00 -3.53 5.04
CA LEU A 5 -1.15 -2.63 4.28
C LEU A 5 0.13 -2.41 5.07
N PHE A 6 1.23 -3.01 4.65
CA PHE A 6 2.55 -2.74 5.22
C PHE A 6 3.18 -1.56 4.50
N ILE A 7 3.72 -0.59 5.24
CA ILE A 7 4.50 0.52 4.69
C ILE A 7 5.86 0.54 5.37
N CYS A 8 6.92 0.61 4.58
CA CYS A 8 8.28 0.66 5.09
C CYS A 8 8.55 2.01 5.78
N GLU A 9 8.62 2.03 7.10
CA GLU A 9 8.74 3.29 7.88
C GLU A 9 10.11 3.95 7.77
N THR A 10 11.13 3.19 7.38
CA THR A 10 12.50 3.69 7.23
C THR A 10 12.82 4.19 5.82
N CYS A 11 11.92 3.97 4.85
CA CYS A 11 12.12 4.45 3.49
C CYS A 11 12.18 5.98 3.44
N LEU A 12 13.04 6.46 2.55
CA LEU A 12 13.16 7.87 2.22
C LEU A 12 12.24 8.23 1.04
N GLY A 13 11.87 9.50 0.96
CA GLY A 13 11.28 10.11 -0.24
C GLY A 13 12.37 10.51 -1.23
N THR A 14 11.96 11.02 -2.39
CA THR A 14 12.89 11.63 -3.37
C THR A 14 13.73 12.77 -2.79
N ASP A 15 13.21 13.45 -1.78
CA ASP A 15 13.87 14.53 -1.04
C ASP A 15 14.88 14.04 0.02
N GLY A 16 15.05 12.73 0.17
CA GLY A 16 15.91 12.12 1.18
C GLY A 16 15.35 12.16 2.62
N GLN A 17 14.12 12.65 2.81
CA GLN A 17 13.46 12.65 4.11
C GLN A 17 12.76 11.32 4.39
N LYS A 18 12.61 10.95 5.66
CA LYS A 18 11.89 9.74 6.09
C LYS A 18 10.38 9.86 5.83
N SER A 19 9.99 9.64 4.57
CA SER A 19 8.61 9.81 4.11
C SER A 19 7.71 8.61 4.44
N GLY A 20 8.29 7.42 4.66
CA GLY A 20 7.51 6.20 4.84
C GLY A 20 6.56 6.23 6.05
N ALA A 21 7.05 6.70 7.21
CA ALA A 21 6.23 6.82 8.42
C ALA A 21 5.12 7.87 8.25
N ASP A 22 5.43 9.02 7.65
CA ASP A 22 4.46 10.10 7.41
C ASP A 22 3.32 9.65 6.49
N ILE A 23 3.67 8.93 5.41
CA ILE A 23 2.70 8.35 4.47
C ILE A 23 1.82 7.32 5.18
N ALA A 24 2.40 6.44 6.00
CA ALA A 24 1.62 5.45 6.74
C ALA A 24 0.58 6.10 7.65
N ASP A 25 1.00 7.12 8.42
CA ASP A 25 0.10 7.83 9.33
C ASP A 25 -0.97 8.63 8.55
N ALA A 26 -0.64 9.21 7.40
CA ALA A 26 -1.59 9.91 6.54
C ALA A 26 -2.63 8.96 5.91
N VAL A 27 -2.21 7.78 5.46
CA VAL A 27 -3.11 6.76 4.92
C VAL A 27 -4.03 6.21 5.99
N ALA A 28 -3.50 5.91 7.18
CA ALA A 28 -4.32 5.44 8.31
C ALA A 28 -5.43 6.45 8.65
N ARG A 29 -5.08 7.73 8.83
CA ARG A 29 -6.06 8.80 9.06
C ARG A 29 -7.10 8.90 7.96
N LEU A 30 -6.67 8.85 6.69
CA LEU A 30 -7.60 8.94 5.56
C LEU A 30 -8.58 7.75 5.51
N LEU A 31 -8.14 6.54 5.85
CA LEU A 31 -9.02 5.37 5.90
C LEU A 31 -10.01 5.45 7.07
N ASP A 32 -9.58 5.96 8.22
CA ASP A 32 -10.44 6.21 9.38
C ASP A 32 -11.52 7.26 9.05
N ASP A 33 -11.13 8.39 8.45
CA ASP A 33 -12.04 9.48 8.06
C ASP A 33 -13.11 9.04 7.04
N ARG A 34 -12.80 8.04 6.20
CA ARG A 34 -13.74 7.44 5.25
C ARG A 34 -14.77 6.51 5.91
N GLY A 35 -14.73 6.37 7.24
CA GLY A 35 -15.73 5.64 8.02
C GLY A 35 -15.39 4.18 8.28
N GLY A 36 -14.10 3.80 8.30
CA GLY A 36 -13.60 2.54 8.87
C GLY A 36 -14.18 1.24 8.29
N CYS A 37 -14.88 1.30 7.15
CA CYS A 37 -15.59 0.16 6.55
C CYS A 37 -14.62 -0.92 6.01
N HIS A 38 -13.33 -0.61 5.91
CA HIS A 38 -12.34 -1.53 5.38
C HIS A 38 -11.62 -2.20 6.55
N ASP A 39 -11.84 -3.51 6.74
CA ASP A 39 -11.10 -4.39 7.65
C ASP A 39 -9.63 -4.49 7.18
N VAL A 40 -8.88 -3.40 7.35
CA VAL A 40 -7.51 -3.17 6.87
C VAL A 40 -6.67 -2.57 8.00
N ASP A 41 -5.60 -3.28 8.38
CA ASP A 41 -4.58 -2.75 9.28
C ASP A 41 -3.48 -2.06 8.48
N VAL A 42 -3.23 -0.77 8.75
CA VAL A 42 -2.04 -0.07 8.27
C VAL A 42 -0.89 -0.33 9.23
N ILE A 43 0.14 -1.03 8.76
CA ILE A 43 1.25 -1.52 9.58
C ILE A 43 2.53 -0.84 9.11
N LYS A 44 3.13 -0.04 9.99
CA LYS A 44 4.52 0.39 9.83
C LYS A 44 5.43 -0.81 10.03
N THR A 45 6.28 -1.08 9.04
CA THR A 45 7.28 -2.16 9.12
C THR A 45 8.68 -1.57 8.94
N PRO A 46 9.70 -2.10 9.63
CA PRO A 46 11.04 -1.50 9.57
C PRO A 46 11.65 -1.51 8.17
N CYS A 47 11.48 -2.59 7.39
CA CYS A 47 12.12 -2.72 6.08
C CYS A 47 11.40 -3.73 5.18
N LEU A 48 11.24 -3.39 3.90
CA LEU A 48 10.80 -4.31 2.83
C LEU A 48 11.91 -4.62 1.81
N ASN A 49 13.13 -4.12 2.03
CA ASN A 49 14.33 -4.33 1.21
C ASN A 49 14.20 -3.90 -0.27
N ILE A 50 13.37 -2.89 -0.55
CA ILE A 50 13.27 -2.28 -1.89
C ILE A 50 13.55 -0.78 -1.73
N CYS A 51 14.83 -0.44 -1.66
CA CYS A 51 15.30 0.93 -1.40
C CYS A 51 15.77 1.67 -2.66
N ASP A 52 15.80 1.00 -3.82
CA ASP A 52 16.22 1.60 -5.09
C ASP A 52 15.27 2.71 -5.55
N GLU A 53 14.04 2.70 -5.03
CA GLU A 53 13.03 3.72 -5.25
C GLU A 53 12.42 4.17 -3.92
N PRO A 54 11.85 5.39 -3.88
CA PRO A 54 11.16 5.93 -2.71
C PRO A 54 10.06 5.01 -2.18
N VAL A 55 9.88 4.99 -0.86
CA VAL A 55 8.82 4.31 -0.08
C VAL A 55 8.18 3.07 -0.73
N SER A 56 8.49 1.91 -0.16
CA SER A 56 7.83 0.65 -0.52
C SER A 56 6.64 0.34 0.39
N LEU A 57 5.64 -0.33 -0.19
CA LEU A 57 4.48 -0.85 0.52
C LEU A 57 4.05 -2.22 0.01
N ALA A 58 3.36 -3.00 0.83
CA ALA A 58 2.85 -4.31 0.48
C ALA A 58 1.42 -4.53 0.97
N LEU A 59 0.62 -5.22 0.16
CA LEU A 59 -0.73 -5.65 0.53
C LEU A 59 -0.78 -7.15 0.73
N ARG A 60 -1.39 -7.58 1.84
CA ARG A 60 -1.56 -9.00 2.16
C ARG A 60 -2.90 -9.26 2.83
N ALA A 61 -3.48 -10.41 2.52
CA ALA A 61 -4.55 -11.02 3.29
C ALA A 61 -4.50 -12.54 3.08
N LYS A 62 -4.99 -13.32 4.04
CA LYS A 62 -5.04 -14.78 3.90
C LYS A 62 -5.92 -15.16 2.70
N GLY A 63 -5.41 -16.04 1.84
CA GLY A 63 -6.13 -16.49 0.64
C GLY A 63 -6.20 -15.45 -0.49
N LYS A 64 -5.47 -14.33 -0.37
CA LYS A 64 -5.36 -13.32 -1.41
C LYS A 64 -3.92 -13.22 -1.92
N MET A 65 -3.79 -12.92 -3.21
CA MET A 65 -2.53 -12.55 -3.85
C MET A 65 -1.87 -11.43 -3.04
N ALA A 66 -0.57 -11.54 -2.77
CA ALA A 66 0.18 -10.44 -2.17
C ALA A 66 0.73 -9.53 -3.26
N TYR A 67 0.81 -8.23 -2.97
CA TYR A 67 1.36 -7.23 -3.87
C TYR A 67 2.48 -6.47 -3.19
N LEU A 68 3.48 -6.08 -3.98
CA LEU A 68 4.61 -5.26 -3.56
C LEU A 68 4.78 -4.08 -4.50
N PHE A 69 4.84 -2.88 -3.95
CA PHE A 69 4.98 -1.63 -4.67
C PHE A 69 6.19 -0.85 -4.16
N SER A 70 6.77 -0.02 -5.02
CA SER A 70 7.82 0.95 -4.67
C SER A 70 7.77 2.15 -5.63
N GLY A 71 8.44 3.23 -5.26
CA GLY A 71 8.36 4.54 -5.91
C GLY A 71 7.12 5.31 -5.47
N ILE A 72 6.77 5.27 -4.18
CA ILE A 72 5.61 5.97 -3.59
C ILE A 72 6.06 7.30 -2.96
N GLU A 73 5.30 8.37 -3.18
CA GLU A 73 5.56 9.71 -2.64
C GLU A 73 4.40 10.16 -1.73
N ARG A 74 4.59 11.30 -1.06
CA ARG A 74 3.61 11.84 -0.10
C ARG A 74 2.29 12.25 -0.75
N GLU A 75 2.33 12.63 -2.02
CA GLU A 75 1.17 13.07 -2.79
C GLU A 75 0.22 11.91 -3.12
N ASP A 76 0.69 10.66 -2.99
CA ASP A 76 -0.05 9.47 -3.41
C ASP A 76 -0.98 8.88 -2.34
N VAL A 77 -1.14 9.53 -1.20
CA VAL A 77 -1.95 9.03 -0.08
C VAL A 77 -3.37 8.63 -0.51
N HIS A 78 -3.98 9.40 -1.42
CA HIS A 78 -5.30 9.08 -1.97
C HIS A 78 -5.29 7.87 -2.92
N ASP A 79 -4.24 7.73 -3.73
CA ASP A 79 -4.07 6.57 -4.62
C ASP A 79 -3.83 5.29 -3.80
N ILE A 80 -3.09 5.37 -2.69
CA ILE A 80 -2.91 4.24 -1.75
C ILE A 80 -4.26 3.80 -1.18
N ALA A 81 -5.09 4.75 -0.74
CA ALA A 81 -6.42 4.43 -0.23
C ALA A 81 -7.30 3.78 -1.31
N ALA A 82 -7.28 4.29 -2.54
CA ALA A 82 -8.00 3.68 -3.67
C ALA A 82 -7.48 2.26 -3.98
N LEU A 83 -6.17 2.03 -3.91
CA LEU A 83 -5.57 0.70 -4.07
C LEU A 83 -6.03 -0.27 -2.97
N VAL A 84 -6.11 0.20 -1.73
CA VAL A 84 -6.66 -0.57 -0.59
C VAL A 84 -8.10 -0.97 -0.88
N ASP A 85 -8.95 -0.03 -1.32
CA ASP A 85 -10.35 -0.30 -1.64
C ASP A 85 -10.47 -1.39 -2.72
N LEU A 86 -9.69 -1.28 -3.80
CA LEU A 86 -9.62 -2.30 -4.86
C LEU A 86 -9.21 -3.67 -4.30
N TYR A 87 -8.18 -3.72 -3.46
CA TYR A 87 -7.67 -4.97 -2.89
C TYR A 87 -8.67 -5.64 -1.95
N VAL A 88 -9.37 -4.85 -1.13
CA VAL A 88 -10.42 -5.32 -0.22
C VAL A 88 -11.56 -5.95 -1.00
N GLN A 89 -12.01 -5.30 -2.08
CA GLN A 89 -13.10 -5.76 -2.93
C GLN A 89 -12.72 -6.94 -3.85
N ALA A 90 -11.44 -7.08 -4.20
CA ALA A 90 -10.97 -8.12 -5.10
C ALA A 90 -11.07 -9.53 -4.49
N LYS A 91 -11.82 -10.42 -5.16
CA LYS A 91 -11.88 -11.85 -4.84
C LYS A 91 -10.50 -12.49 -5.06
N GLY A 92 -9.97 -13.18 -4.05
CA GLY A 92 -8.62 -13.74 -4.11
C GLY A 92 -7.51 -12.69 -4.24
N GLY A 93 -7.83 -11.39 -4.04
CA GLY A 93 -6.89 -10.28 -4.17
C GLY A 93 -6.55 -9.90 -5.60
N VAL A 94 -7.17 -10.50 -6.62
CA VAL A 94 -6.84 -10.19 -8.02
C VAL A 94 -7.44 -8.83 -8.41
N ILE A 95 -6.61 -7.81 -8.51
CA ILE A 95 -6.99 -6.49 -9.02
C ILE A 95 -6.95 -6.54 -10.56
N GLU A 96 -8.12 -6.59 -11.20
CA GLU A 96 -8.24 -6.64 -12.67
C GLU A 96 -8.09 -5.28 -13.33
N ASP A 97 -8.53 -4.21 -12.67
CA ASP A 97 -8.39 -2.83 -13.13
C ASP A 97 -7.78 -1.95 -12.05
N ALA A 98 -6.51 -1.57 -12.23
CA ALA A 98 -5.76 -0.73 -11.32
C ALA A 98 -5.85 0.78 -11.64
N ARG A 99 -6.61 1.20 -12.67
CA ARG A 99 -6.74 2.63 -13.02
C ARG A 99 -7.24 3.51 -11.86
N PRO A 100 -8.17 3.07 -11.00
CA PRO A 100 -8.60 3.87 -9.85
C PRO A 100 -7.49 4.15 -8.82
N ALA A 101 -6.44 3.32 -8.77
CA ALA A 101 -5.25 3.56 -7.94
C ALA A 101 -4.28 4.59 -8.55
N GLY A 102 -4.75 5.41 -9.50
CA GLY A 102 -3.96 6.48 -10.10
C GLY A 102 -2.60 5.98 -10.58
N ARG A 103 -1.51 6.63 -10.14
CA ARG A 103 -0.17 6.30 -10.62
C ARG A 103 0.41 5.03 -10.01
N LEU A 104 -0.15 4.52 -8.89
CA LEU A 104 0.34 3.30 -8.23
C LEU A 104 0.27 2.07 -9.14
N ARG A 105 -0.59 2.07 -10.16
CA ARG A 105 -0.61 1.02 -11.20
C ARG A 105 0.74 0.84 -11.92
N PHE A 106 1.59 1.88 -11.93
CA PHE A 106 2.94 1.84 -12.49
C PHE A 106 4.03 1.57 -11.44
N CYS A 107 3.67 1.53 -10.15
CA CYS A 107 4.58 1.29 -9.03
C CYS A 107 4.69 -0.19 -8.64
N LEU A 108 3.96 -1.08 -9.31
CA LEU A 108 3.94 -2.51 -9.00
C LEU A 108 5.30 -3.16 -9.30
N LYS A 109 5.88 -3.82 -8.30
CA LYS A 109 7.14 -4.57 -8.42
C LYS A 109 6.93 -6.06 -8.55
N GLY A 110 5.87 -6.57 -7.94
CA GLY A 110 5.59 -7.99 -8.02
C GLY A 110 4.28 -8.37 -7.37
N ARG A 111 3.83 -9.56 -7.74
CA ARG A 111 2.70 -10.25 -7.15
C ARG A 111 3.10 -11.65 -6.75
N ILE A 112 2.62 -12.10 -5.61
CA ILE A 112 2.87 -13.45 -5.10
C ILE A 112 1.51 -14.16 -5.02
N PRO A 113 1.33 -15.30 -5.71
CA PRO A 113 0.11 -16.10 -5.59
C PRO A 113 -0.25 -16.40 -4.13
N ALA A 114 -1.52 -16.66 -3.87
CA ALA A 114 -1.99 -16.97 -2.52
C ALA A 114 -1.44 -18.32 -2.00
N GLU A 115 -1.07 -19.23 -2.91
CA GLU A 115 -0.55 -20.58 -2.71
C GLU A 115 0.43 -20.95 -3.82
#